data_AF-A0A843CBU3-F1
#
_entry.id   AF-A0A843CBU3-F1
#
_cell.length_a   1.000
_cell.length_b   1.000
_cell.length_c   1.000
_cell.angle_alpha   90.00
_cell.angle_beta   90.00
_cell.angle_gamma   90.00
#
_symmetry.space_group_name_H-M   'P 1'
#
loop_
_entity.id
_entity.type
_entity.pdbx_description
1 polymer ?
#
loop_
_entity_poly.entity_id
_entity_poly.type
_entity_poly.pdbx_seq_one_letter_code
_entity_poly.pdbx_strand_id
1 'polypeptide(L)'
;MTESYDDVSKIHKRYSLTLVNPSSYYHSLIFSNVSVAILSAIVVFAYLGRTDEAVFRLPAVIAILLITQYVDSRFIKNKEYSKSLHMSLFGNLAWIGVILAGIIASIVLSKDLSVFYIVEGMFIFASFRIGILTTTLGTTLRIAWLLCFLQPVAMYLALIPASMWATSVFDPLTLTVGGVFLATASILSVVTDRAGRPAIQSTHKLV
;
A
#
# COMPACT_ATOMS: atom_id res chain seq x y z
N MET A 1 -13.01 -50.73 21.28
CA MET A 1 -14.04 -49.80 20.78
C MET A 1 -14.37 -48.85 21.92
N THR A 2 -14.19 -47.55 21.84
CA THR A 2 -14.09 -46.67 20.67
C THR A 2 -13.03 -45.60 20.93
N GLU A 3 -12.27 -45.34 19.89
CA GLU A 3 -11.62 -44.08 19.61
C GLU A 3 -12.55 -42.90 19.98
N SER A 4 -12.43 -42.36 21.19
CA SER A 4 -12.86 -40.99 21.52
C SER A 4 -11.83 -40.03 20.92
N TYR A 5 -11.66 -40.15 19.60
CA TYR A 5 -10.62 -39.54 18.83
C TYR A 5 -11.11 -38.16 18.43
N ASP A 6 -10.86 -37.20 19.31
CA ASP A 6 -10.36 -35.90 18.89
C ASP A 6 -11.17 -35.18 17.80
N ASP A 7 -12.50 -35.36 17.82
CA ASP A 7 -13.38 -34.81 16.79
C ASP A 7 -13.48 -33.28 16.91
N VAL A 8 -13.34 -32.75 18.13
CA VAL A 8 -13.33 -31.30 18.38
C VAL A 8 -12.08 -30.64 17.80
N SER A 9 -10.89 -31.23 17.97
CA SER A 9 -9.69 -30.65 17.35
C SER A 9 -9.70 -30.84 15.83
N LYS A 10 -10.23 -31.96 15.31
CA LYS A 10 -10.45 -32.16 13.88
C LYS A 10 -11.38 -31.11 13.29
N ILE A 11 -12.45 -30.73 13.99
CA ILE A 11 -13.34 -29.63 13.60
C ILE A 11 -12.56 -28.31 13.56
N HIS A 12 -11.82 -27.95 14.62
CA HIS A 12 -10.97 -26.75 14.62
C HIS A 12 -9.89 -26.75 13.53
N LYS A 13 -9.32 -27.91 13.21
CA LYS A 13 -8.31 -28.09 12.16
C LYS A 13 -8.93 -27.99 10.76
N ARG A 14 -10.17 -28.45 10.59
CA ARG A 14 -10.95 -28.35 9.34
C ARG A 14 -11.40 -26.92 9.04
N TYR A 15 -11.66 -26.14 10.09
CA TYR A 15 -12.00 -24.71 10.01
C TYR A 15 -10.80 -23.78 10.31
N SER A 16 -9.57 -24.30 10.37
CA SER A 16 -8.39 -23.45 10.57
C SER A 16 -8.09 -22.57 9.35
N LEU A 17 -8.41 -23.06 8.15
CA LEU A 17 -8.38 -22.29 6.91
C LEU A 17 -9.36 -21.11 6.94
N THR A 18 -10.49 -21.24 7.64
CA THR A 18 -11.43 -20.13 7.88
C THR A 18 -11.03 -19.24 9.06
N LEU A 19 -10.09 -19.68 9.91
CA LEU A 19 -9.42 -18.85 10.93
C LEU A 19 -8.23 -18.06 10.37
N VAL A 20 -7.85 -18.28 9.10
CA VAL A 20 -6.97 -17.38 8.35
C VAL A 20 -7.73 -16.08 8.11
N ASN A 21 -7.79 -15.27 9.16
CA ASN A 21 -8.28 -13.93 9.05
C ASN A 21 -7.15 -13.10 8.43
N PRO A 22 -7.33 -12.51 7.23
CA PRO A 22 -6.34 -11.58 6.70
C PRO A 22 -6.00 -10.52 7.76
N SER A 23 -6.96 -10.12 8.61
CA SER A 23 -6.80 -9.19 9.75
C SER A 23 -5.81 -9.61 10.85
N SER A 24 -5.25 -10.81 10.80
CA SER A 24 -4.27 -11.31 11.77
C SER A 24 -2.89 -10.70 11.54
N TYR A 25 -2.30 -10.11 12.58
CA TYR A 25 -1.00 -9.44 12.59
C TYR A 25 0.08 -10.18 11.78
N TYR A 26 0.27 -11.48 12.03
CA TYR A 26 1.34 -12.25 11.41
C TYR A 26 1.14 -12.43 9.90
N HIS A 27 -0.10 -12.67 9.48
CA HIS A 27 -0.43 -12.82 8.06
C HIS A 27 -0.20 -11.51 7.32
N SER A 28 -0.68 -10.40 7.87
CA SER A 28 -0.53 -9.07 7.26
C SER A 28 0.93 -8.66 7.16
N LEU A 29 1.74 -8.98 8.18
CA LEU A 29 3.17 -8.73 8.16
C LEU A 29 3.85 -9.54 7.04
N ILE A 30 3.63 -10.85 6.99
CA ILE A 30 4.23 -11.72 5.97
C ILE A 30 3.81 -11.28 4.57
N PHE A 31 2.51 -11.13 4.32
CA PHE A 31 2.02 -10.73 3.01
C PHE A 31 2.50 -9.34 2.61
N SER A 32 2.59 -8.38 3.54
CA SER A 32 3.13 -7.06 3.20
C SER A 32 4.60 -7.14 2.80
N ASN A 33 5.42 -7.92 3.53
CA ASN A 33 6.84 -8.11 3.16
C ASN A 33 6.99 -8.81 1.82
N VAL A 34 6.22 -9.88 1.57
CA VAL A 34 6.22 -10.59 0.28
C VAL A 34 5.78 -9.67 -0.86
N SER A 35 4.73 -8.86 -0.67
CA SER A 35 4.28 -7.91 -1.70
C SER A 35 5.37 -6.90 -2.05
N VAL A 36 6.07 -6.35 -1.06
CA VAL A 36 7.16 -5.40 -1.31
C VAL A 36 8.37 -6.07 -1.95
N ALA A 37 8.70 -7.30 -1.57
CA ALA A 37 9.76 -8.06 -2.22
C ALA A 37 9.45 -8.29 -3.70
N ILE A 38 8.21 -8.68 -4.03
CA ILE A 38 7.75 -8.85 -5.41
C ILE A 38 7.78 -7.52 -6.17
N LEU A 39 7.22 -6.45 -5.59
CA LEU A 39 7.25 -5.10 -6.19
C LEU A 39 8.68 -4.66 -6.50
N SER A 40 9.58 -4.81 -5.53
CA SER A 40 10.97 -4.40 -5.67
C SER A 40 11.70 -5.25 -6.71
N ALA A 41 11.46 -6.56 -6.74
CA ALA A 41 12.00 -7.44 -7.75
C ALA A 41 11.53 -7.07 -9.17
N ILE A 42 10.24 -6.83 -9.36
CA ILE A 42 9.70 -6.40 -10.67
C ILE A 42 10.38 -5.10 -11.12
N VAL A 43 10.50 -4.11 -10.24
CA VAL A 43 11.13 -2.84 -10.61
C VAL A 43 12.61 -3.01 -10.94
N VAL A 44 13.38 -3.70 -10.10
CA VAL A 44 14.83 -3.86 -10.30
C VAL A 44 15.13 -4.69 -11.55
N PHE A 45 14.42 -5.80 -11.76
CA PHE A 45 14.69 -6.73 -12.86
C PHE A 45 14.03 -6.32 -14.17
N ALA A 46 12.77 -5.89 -14.16
CA ALA A 46 12.04 -5.58 -15.39
C ALA A 46 12.19 -4.11 -15.83
N TYR A 47 12.05 -3.16 -14.90
CA TYR A 47 12.08 -1.74 -15.25
C TYR A 47 13.50 -1.16 -15.31
N LEU A 48 14.37 -1.54 -14.38
CA LEU A 48 15.73 -1.00 -14.31
C LEU A 48 16.78 -1.89 -15.00
N GLY A 49 16.52 -3.20 -15.09
CA GLY A 49 17.49 -4.16 -15.65
C GLY A 49 18.79 -4.28 -14.85
N ARG A 50 18.78 -3.94 -13.55
CA ARG A 50 19.99 -3.86 -12.70
C ARG A 50 20.05 -4.98 -11.67
N THR A 51 20.36 -6.18 -12.12
CA THR A 51 20.39 -7.39 -11.28
C THR A 51 21.41 -7.32 -10.15
N ASP A 52 22.51 -6.58 -10.36
CA ASP A 52 23.60 -6.36 -9.41
C ASP A 52 23.18 -5.53 -8.20
N GLU A 53 22.26 -4.58 -8.40
CA GLU A 53 21.77 -3.71 -7.33
C GLU A 53 20.66 -4.37 -6.48
N ALA A 54 20.12 -5.51 -6.92
CA ALA A 54 19.01 -6.19 -6.26
C ALA A 54 19.33 -6.59 -4.80
N VAL A 55 20.57 -7.01 -4.55
CA VAL A 55 21.03 -7.44 -3.22
C VAL A 55 20.94 -6.32 -2.19
N PHE A 56 21.08 -5.06 -2.61
CA PHE A 56 21.04 -3.90 -1.71
C PHE A 56 19.67 -3.22 -1.71
N ARG A 57 19.02 -3.11 -2.88
CA ARG A 57 17.71 -2.43 -2.99
C ARG A 57 16.59 -3.19 -2.32
N LEU A 58 16.50 -4.52 -2.49
CA LEU A 58 15.39 -5.31 -1.91
C LEU A 58 15.37 -5.24 -0.38
N PRO A 59 16.49 -5.51 0.34
CA PRO A 59 16.51 -5.37 1.79
C PRO A 59 16.28 -3.94 2.27
N ALA A 60 16.77 -2.93 1.54
CA ALA A 60 16.56 -1.52 1.89
C ALA A 60 15.08 -1.14 1.85
N VAL A 61 14.34 -1.54 0.81
CA VAL A 61 12.90 -1.26 0.69
C VAL A 61 12.10 -2.01 1.75
N ILE A 62 12.48 -3.26 2.06
CA ILE A 62 11.87 -4.02 3.16
C ILE A 62 12.12 -3.34 4.52
N ALA A 63 13.32 -2.85 4.79
CA ALA A 63 13.62 -2.11 6.01
C ALA A 63 12.75 -0.84 6.12
N ILE A 64 12.62 -0.08 5.02
CA ILE A 64 11.77 1.11 4.95
C ILE A 64 10.30 0.77 5.19
N LEU A 65 9.80 -0.32 4.60
CA LEU A 65 8.45 -0.82 4.85
C LEU A 65 8.21 -1.02 6.35
N LEU A 66 9.09 -1.77 7.03
CA LEU A 66 8.92 -2.08 8.45
C LEU A 66 8.98 -0.82 9.32
N ILE A 67 9.90 0.11 9.02
CA ILE A 67 10.02 1.38 9.72
C ILE A 67 8.75 2.21 9.55
N THR A 68 8.27 2.35 8.32
CA THR A 68 7.10 3.19 7.99
C THR A 68 5.80 2.60 8.53
N GLN A 69 5.63 1.28 8.49
CA GLN A 69 4.51 0.57 9.14
C GLN A 69 4.46 0.82 10.65
N TYR A 70 5.62 0.82 11.29
CA TYR A 70 5.74 1.15 12.71
C TYR A 70 5.43 2.61 12.99
N VAL A 71 5.94 3.55 12.17
CA VAL A 71 5.61 4.98 12.30
C VAL A 71 4.10 5.19 12.15
N ASP A 72 3.48 4.63 11.12
CA ASP A 72 2.05 4.72 10.87
C ASP A 72 1.22 4.22 12.06
N SER A 73 1.63 3.12 12.69
CA SER A 73 0.95 2.57 13.86
C SER A 73 0.86 3.56 15.03
N ARG A 74 1.78 4.54 15.13
CA ARG A 74 1.78 5.55 16.20
C ARG A 74 0.77 6.65 15.97
N PHE A 75 0.37 6.90 14.73
CA PHE A 75 -0.57 7.96 14.36
C PHE A 75 -2.02 7.46 14.18
N ILE A 76 -2.24 6.15 14.13
CA ILE A 76 -3.60 5.56 14.11
C ILE A 76 -4.24 5.71 15.50
N LYS A 77 -5.51 6.16 15.55
CA LYS A 77 -6.25 6.53 16.79
C LYS A 77 -6.21 5.46 17.89
N ASN A 78 -6.28 4.18 17.53
CA ASN A 78 -6.24 3.05 18.47
C ASN A 78 -4.85 2.40 18.63
N LYS A 79 -3.83 2.94 17.96
CA LYS A 79 -2.46 2.36 17.88
C LYS A 79 -2.44 0.88 17.44
N GLU A 80 -3.45 0.46 16.70
CA GLU A 80 -3.57 -0.91 16.22
C GLU A 80 -2.59 -1.15 15.08
N TYR A 81 -1.46 -1.80 15.40
CA TYR A 81 -0.43 -2.11 14.42
C TYR A 81 -0.96 -2.97 13.27
N SER A 82 -1.90 -3.89 13.53
CA SER A 82 -2.49 -4.73 12.48
C SER A 82 -3.15 -3.90 11.38
N LYS A 83 -3.86 -2.82 11.72
CA LYS A 83 -4.51 -1.94 10.72
C LYS A 83 -3.50 -1.20 9.84
N SER A 84 -2.35 -0.82 10.41
CA SER A 84 -1.23 -0.24 9.66
C SER A 84 -0.69 -1.24 8.63
N LEU A 85 -0.45 -2.49 9.05
CA LEU A 85 0.01 -3.57 8.17
C LEU A 85 -0.95 -3.83 7.01
N HIS A 86 -2.26 -3.87 7.29
CA HIS A 86 -3.31 -4.06 6.29
C HIS A 86 -3.34 -2.98 5.23
N MET A 87 -3.34 -1.74 5.70
CA MET A 87 -3.33 -0.57 4.81
C MET A 87 -2.09 -0.58 3.91
N SER A 88 -0.91 -0.88 4.49
CA SER A 88 0.33 -1.03 3.75
C SER A 88 0.25 -2.14 2.71
N LEU A 89 -0.20 -3.34 3.08
CA LEU A 89 -0.37 -4.47 2.17
C LEU A 89 -1.25 -4.10 0.98
N PHE A 90 -2.43 -3.52 1.25
CA PHE A 90 -3.36 -3.14 0.19
C PHE A 90 -2.75 -2.10 -0.77
N GLY A 91 -2.07 -1.09 -0.24
CA GLY A 91 -1.34 -0.13 -1.05
C GLY A 91 -0.28 -0.79 -1.93
N ASN A 92 0.52 -1.70 -1.36
CA ASN A 92 1.59 -2.38 -2.11
C ASN A 92 1.01 -3.21 -3.25
N LEU A 93 -0.10 -3.92 -3.01
CA LEU A 93 -0.79 -4.68 -4.04
C LEU A 93 -1.36 -3.79 -5.15
N ALA A 94 -1.93 -2.63 -4.80
CA ALA A 94 -2.39 -1.67 -5.78
C ALA A 94 -1.23 -1.16 -6.65
N TRP A 95 -0.08 -0.86 -6.03
CA TRP A 95 1.12 -0.45 -6.75
C TRP A 95 1.63 -1.56 -7.68
N ILE A 96 1.67 -2.82 -7.22
CA ILE A 96 1.99 -3.99 -8.06
C ILE A 96 1.05 -4.06 -9.28
N GLY A 97 -0.25 -3.84 -9.07
CA GLY A 97 -1.23 -3.83 -10.15
C GLY A 97 -0.89 -2.82 -11.25
N VAL A 98 -0.47 -1.61 -10.87
CA VAL A 98 -0.11 -0.55 -11.82
C VAL A 98 1.18 -0.86 -12.57
N ILE A 99 2.23 -1.36 -11.89
CA ILE A 99 3.48 -1.72 -12.58
C ILE A 99 3.30 -2.93 -13.51
N LEU A 100 2.43 -3.89 -13.16
CA LEU A 100 2.08 -5.00 -14.04
C LEU A 100 1.28 -4.52 -15.25
N ALA A 101 0.33 -3.60 -15.04
CA ALA A 101 -0.38 -2.95 -16.13
C ALA A 101 0.58 -2.19 -17.07
N GLY A 102 1.63 -1.57 -16.53
CA GLY A 102 2.69 -0.95 -17.32
C GLY A 102 3.47 -1.94 -18.18
N ILE A 103 3.77 -3.14 -17.66
CA ILE A 103 4.39 -4.22 -18.44
C ILE A 103 3.47 -4.70 -19.56
N ILE A 104 2.20 -4.94 -19.25
CA ILE A 104 1.21 -5.33 -20.26
C ILE A 104 1.08 -4.24 -21.33
N ALA A 105 1.01 -2.97 -20.93
CA ALA A 105 0.93 -1.84 -21.85
C ALA A 105 2.17 -1.73 -22.74
N SER A 106 3.37 -1.93 -22.19
CA SER A 106 4.63 -1.97 -22.95
C SER A 106 4.61 -3.06 -24.01
N ILE A 107 4.14 -4.27 -23.67
CA ILE A 107 4.02 -5.39 -24.61
C ILE A 107 3.00 -5.08 -25.72
N VAL A 108 1.79 -4.63 -25.34
CA VAL A 108 0.69 -4.38 -26.29
C VAL A 108 1.02 -3.22 -27.22
N LEU A 109 1.62 -2.14 -26.70
CA LEU A 109 1.95 -0.95 -27.48
C LEU A 109 3.34 -1.04 -28.14
N SER A 110 4.11 -2.10 -27.88
CA SER A 110 5.50 -2.26 -28.33
C SER A 110 6.36 -1.04 -28.01
N LYS A 111 6.21 -0.49 -26.80
CA LYS A 111 6.96 0.67 -26.28
C LYS A 111 7.84 0.25 -25.13
N ASP A 112 8.94 0.98 -24.93
CA ASP A 112 9.83 0.77 -23.80
C ASP A 112 9.10 0.94 -22.45
N LEU A 113 9.53 0.17 -21.46
CA LEU A 113 9.03 0.28 -20.10
C LEU A 113 9.37 1.65 -19.51
N SER A 114 8.33 2.42 -19.18
CA SER A 114 8.49 3.75 -18.62
C SER A 114 8.38 3.73 -17.09
N VAL A 115 9.28 4.45 -16.42
CA VAL A 115 9.22 4.70 -14.97
C VAL A 115 7.93 5.44 -14.57
N PHE A 116 7.22 6.04 -15.52
CA PHE A 116 5.87 6.58 -15.35
C PHE A 116 4.96 5.64 -14.54
N TYR A 117 4.87 4.35 -14.90
CA TYR A 117 3.99 3.40 -14.23
C TYR A 117 4.39 3.13 -12.76
N ILE A 118 5.69 3.27 -12.44
CA ILE A 118 6.16 3.13 -11.06
C ILE A 118 5.70 4.34 -10.24
N VAL A 119 5.86 5.56 -10.77
CA VAL A 119 5.46 6.77 -10.05
C VAL A 119 3.93 6.89 -9.96
N GLU A 120 3.20 6.48 -11.00
CA GLU A 120 1.74 6.40 -10.95
C GLU A 120 1.26 5.41 -9.89
N GLY A 121 1.90 4.24 -9.79
CA GLY A 121 1.60 3.29 -8.72
C GLY A 121 1.86 3.87 -7.33
N MET A 122 2.90 4.70 -7.17
CA MET A 122 3.18 5.44 -5.93
C MET A 122 2.05 6.42 -5.58
N PHE A 123 1.54 7.17 -6.56
CA PHE A 123 0.43 8.11 -6.37
C PHE A 123 -0.90 7.41 -6.08
N ILE A 124 -1.18 6.29 -6.74
CA ILE A 124 -2.36 5.46 -6.48
C ILE A 124 -2.28 4.85 -5.08
N PHE A 125 -1.12 4.35 -4.67
CA PHE A 125 -0.86 3.90 -3.31
C PHE A 125 -1.21 5.00 -2.29
N ALA A 126 -0.67 6.20 -2.48
CA ALA A 126 -0.93 7.33 -1.58
C ALA A 126 -2.42 7.70 -1.56
N SER A 127 -3.07 7.73 -2.71
CA SER A 127 -4.50 8.05 -2.86
C SER A 127 -5.40 7.06 -2.09
N PHE A 128 -5.14 5.75 -2.22
CA PHE A 128 -5.86 4.75 -1.44
C PHE A 128 -5.65 4.91 0.06
N ARG A 129 -4.43 5.27 0.49
CA ARG A 129 -4.15 5.53 1.90
C ARG A 129 -4.90 6.73 2.45
N ILE A 130 -5.04 7.81 1.69
CA ILE A 130 -5.89 8.94 2.09
C ILE A 130 -7.32 8.45 2.38
N GLY A 131 -7.88 7.66 1.47
CA GLY A 131 -9.21 7.07 1.64
C GLY A 131 -9.34 6.23 2.91
N ILE A 132 -8.43 5.28 3.14
CA ILE A 132 -8.46 4.39 4.31
C ILE A 132 -8.24 5.18 5.61
N LEU A 133 -7.21 6.02 5.65
CA LEU A 133 -6.85 6.81 6.84
C LEU A 133 -8.00 7.70 7.30
N THR A 134 -8.71 8.33 6.37
CA THR A 134 -9.83 9.20 6.68
C THR A 134 -11.09 8.39 6.99
N THR A 135 -11.54 7.51 6.10
CA THR A 135 -12.86 6.86 6.21
C THR A 135 -12.94 5.75 7.24
N THR A 136 -11.95 4.86 7.33
CA THR A 136 -12.00 3.68 8.22
C THR A 136 -11.23 3.89 9.51
N LEU A 137 -10.12 4.64 9.46
CA LEU A 137 -9.26 4.88 10.62
C LEU A 137 -9.56 6.21 11.33
N GLY A 138 -10.44 7.04 10.76
CA GLY A 138 -10.96 8.24 11.39
C GLY A 138 -9.92 9.34 11.64
N THR A 139 -8.82 9.35 10.88
CA THR A 139 -7.81 10.41 10.98
C THR A 139 -8.25 11.66 10.23
N THR A 140 -7.78 12.83 10.69
CA THR A 140 -8.07 14.08 9.97
C THR A 140 -7.40 14.09 8.59
N LEU A 141 -8.03 14.71 7.60
CA LEU A 141 -7.48 14.79 6.24
C LEU A 141 -6.05 15.36 6.19
N ARG A 142 -5.72 16.31 7.07
CA ARG A 142 -4.37 16.89 7.17
C ARG A 142 -3.33 15.84 7.57
N ILE A 143 -3.64 15.02 8.58
CA ILE A 143 -2.75 13.93 9.02
C ILE A 143 -2.69 12.84 7.95
N ALA A 144 -3.82 12.53 7.31
CA ALA A 144 -3.86 11.54 6.24
C ALA A 144 -2.94 11.91 5.07
N TRP A 145 -2.93 13.18 4.65
CA TRP A 145 -2.01 13.68 3.62
C TRP A 145 -0.53 13.52 4.00
N LEU A 146 -0.17 13.77 5.25
CA LEU A 146 1.22 13.58 5.71
C LEU A 146 1.63 12.11 5.71
N LEU A 147 0.77 11.23 6.21
CA LEU A 147 1.09 9.81 6.35
C LEU A 147 1.03 9.05 5.02
N CYS A 148 0.15 9.45 4.10
CA CYS A 148 -0.08 8.70 2.87
C CYS A 148 1.16 8.64 1.97
N PHE A 149 1.98 9.70 1.94
CA PHE A 149 3.21 9.75 1.14
C PHE A 149 4.42 9.13 1.82
N LEU A 150 4.43 9.05 3.15
CA LEU A 150 5.63 8.65 3.90
C LEU A 150 6.19 7.32 3.43
N GLN A 151 5.36 6.27 3.41
CA GLN A 151 5.77 4.94 2.97
C GLN A 151 6.08 4.88 1.47
N PRO A 152 5.18 5.27 0.56
CA PRO A 152 5.40 5.04 -0.86
C PRO A 152 6.54 5.90 -1.42
N VAL A 153 6.70 7.13 -0.93
CA VAL A 153 7.84 7.99 -1.34
C VAL A 153 9.15 7.42 -0.81
N ALA A 154 9.22 7.03 0.46
CA ALA A 154 10.46 6.45 1.00
C ALA A 154 10.86 5.16 0.26
N MET A 155 9.89 4.29 -0.03
CA MET A 155 10.13 3.09 -0.83
C MET A 155 10.60 3.42 -2.25
N TYR A 156 9.95 4.39 -2.91
CA TYR A 156 10.35 4.86 -4.23
C TYR A 156 11.79 5.38 -4.26
N LEU A 157 12.18 6.21 -3.28
CA LEU A 157 13.52 6.79 -3.19
C LEU A 157 14.59 5.71 -3.02
N ALA A 158 14.31 4.65 -2.24
CA ALA A 158 15.24 3.53 -2.13
C ALA A 158 15.29 2.65 -3.39
N LEU A 159 14.16 2.53 -4.09
CA LEU A 159 14.02 1.63 -5.23
C LEU A 159 14.52 2.22 -6.55
N ILE A 160 14.40 3.54 -6.74
CA ILE A 160 14.77 4.24 -7.99
C ILE A 160 16.11 4.97 -7.82
N PRO A 161 17.01 4.95 -8.82
CA PRO A 161 18.25 5.73 -8.77
C PRO A 161 18.00 7.24 -8.61
N ALA A 162 18.82 7.91 -7.81
CA ALA A 162 18.65 9.33 -7.49
C ALA A 162 18.66 10.26 -8.71
N SER A 163 19.38 9.89 -9.78
CA SER A 163 19.40 10.64 -11.03
C SER A 163 18.04 10.68 -11.74
N MET A 164 17.14 9.74 -11.44
CA MET A 164 15.82 9.62 -12.08
C MET A 164 14.68 10.21 -11.25
N TRP A 165 14.94 10.64 -10.01
CA TRP A 165 13.88 11.12 -9.11
C TRP A 165 13.16 12.33 -9.67
N ALA A 166 13.92 13.39 -9.99
CA ALA A 166 13.33 14.63 -10.46
C ALA A 166 12.63 14.46 -11.81
N THR A 167 13.26 13.75 -12.74
CA THR A 167 12.74 13.59 -14.11
C THR A 167 11.49 12.73 -14.17
N SER A 168 11.33 11.75 -13.27
CA SER A 168 10.13 10.90 -13.27
C SER A 168 8.99 11.44 -12.42
N VAL A 169 9.28 12.08 -11.28
CA VAL A 169 8.24 12.65 -10.40
C VAL A 169 7.69 13.96 -10.94
N PHE A 170 8.54 14.83 -11.48
CA PHE A 170 8.10 16.14 -12.00
C PHE A 170 7.75 16.13 -13.49
N ASP A 171 7.67 14.95 -14.11
CA ASP A 171 7.12 14.85 -15.45
C ASP A 171 5.66 15.35 -15.47
N PRO A 172 5.28 16.26 -16.40
CA PRO A 172 3.95 16.86 -16.41
C PRO A 172 2.81 15.84 -16.51
N LEU A 173 3.01 14.73 -17.24
CA LEU A 173 1.99 13.71 -17.38
C LEU A 173 1.79 12.98 -16.05
N THR A 174 2.89 12.58 -15.40
CA THR A 174 2.85 11.94 -14.08
C THR A 174 2.16 12.81 -13.03
N LEU A 175 2.52 14.10 -12.96
CA LEU A 175 1.88 15.02 -12.00
C LEU A 175 0.40 15.22 -12.28
N THR A 176 0.00 15.25 -13.56
CA THR A 176 -1.40 15.41 -13.94
C THR A 176 -2.22 14.20 -13.54
N VAL A 177 -1.77 12.99 -13.90
CA VAL A 177 -2.53 11.76 -13.62
C VAL A 177 -2.52 11.46 -12.12
N GLY A 178 -1.36 11.48 -11.47
CA GLY A 178 -1.25 11.33 -10.02
C GLY A 178 -2.04 12.39 -9.24
N GLY A 179 -2.02 13.65 -9.70
CA GLY A 179 -2.79 14.74 -9.13
C GLY A 179 -4.30 14.51 -9.18
N VAL A 180 -4.81 13.96 -10.29
CA VAL A 180 -6.24 13.59 -10.43
C VAL A 180 -6.62 12.51 -9.42
N PHE A 181 -5.80 11.47 -9.22
CA PHE A 181 -6.07 10.43 -8.22
C PHE A 181 -6.09 10.98 -6.80
N LEU A 182 -5.12 11.82 -6.44
CA LEU A 182 -5.04 12.43 -5.11
C LEU A 182 -6.21 13.37 -4.82
N ALA A 183 -6.59 14.18 -5.81
CA ALA A 183 -7.74 15.08 -5.72
C ALA A 183 -9.03 14.27 -5.56
N THR A 184 -9.21 13.22 -6.37
CA THR A 184 -10.38 12.34 -6.30
C THR A 184 -10.49 11.66 -4.93
N ALA A 185 -9.38 11.09 -4.42
CA ALA A 185 -9.36 10.47 -3.10
C ALA A 185 -9.74 11.49 -2.00
N SER A 186 -9.18 12.70 -2.06
CA SER A 186 -9.48 13.75 -1.08
C SER A 186 -10.94 14.20 -1.12
N ILE A 187 -11.50 14.38 -2.33
CA ILE A 187 -12.91 14.76 -2.51
C ILE A 187 -13.82 13.66 -1.95
N LEU A 188 -13.55 12.39 -2.31
CA LEU A 188 -14.34 11.26 -1.82
C LEU A 188 -14.25 11.13 -0.30
N SER A 189 -13.09 11.36 0.31
CA SER A 189 -12.93 11.39 1.77
C SER A 189 -13.81 12.45 2.43
N VAL A 190 -13.91 13.65 1.85
CA VAL A 190 -14.77 14.73 2.40
C VAL A 190 -16.25 14.42 2.21
N VAL A 191 -16.63 13.89 1.04
CA VAL A 191 -18.03 13.54 0.74
C VAL A 191 -18.52 12.42 1.65
N THR A 192 -17.71 11.39 1.85
CA THR A 192 -18.06 10.23 2.68
C THR A 192 -18.12 10.57 4.18
N ASP A 193 -17.27 11.46 4.70
CA ASP A 193 -17.41 11.96 6.08
C ASP A 193 -18.74 12.69 6.30
N ARG A 194 -19.26 13.40 5.28
CA ARG A 194 -20.57 14.07 5.40
C ARG A 194 -21.76 13.12 5.27
N ALA A 195 -21.62 12.04 4.51
CA ALA A 195 -22.69 11.07 4.26
C ALA A 195 -23.06 10.23 5.51
N GLY A 196 -22.13 10.07 6.46
CA GLY A 196 -22.35 9.26 7.67
C GLY A 196 -23.47 9.75 8.58
N ARG A 197 -23.62 11.08 8.77
CA ARG A 197 -24.75 11.75 9.46
C ARG A 197 -24.84 13.23 9.03
N PRO A 198 -25.80 13.63 8.16
CA PRO A 198 -25.85 14.98 7.58
C PRO A 198 -26.10 16.13 8.60
N ALA A 199 -26.58 15.80 9.80
CA ALA A 199 -26.81 16.78 10.88
C ALA A 199 -25.57 17.04 11.77
N ILE A 200 -24.43 16.40 11.49
CA ILE A 200 -23.23 16.48 12.33
C ILE A 200 -22.07 16.98 11.48
N GLN A 201 -21.36 18.01 11.97
CA GLN A 201 -20.28 18.67 11.22
C GLN A 201 -19.15 17.73 10.77
N SER A 202 -18.94 16.60 11.47
CA SER A 202 -18.02 15.54 11.07
C SER A 202 -18.28 14.28 11.90
N THR A 203 -18.34 13.12 11.24
CA THR A 203 -18.43 11.82 11.94
C THR A 203 -17.21 11.56 12.82
N HIS A 204 -16.07 12.18 12.51
CA HIS A 204 -14.83 12.07 13.29
C HIS A 204 -14.91 12.69 14.68
N LYS A 205 -15.87 13.59 14.95
CA LYS A 205 -16.04 14.25 16.25
C LYS A 205 -16.88 13.47 17.26
N LEU A 206 -17.50 12.35 16.85
CA LEU A 206 -18.49 11.62 17.65
C LEU A 206 -17.92 10.41 18.40
N VAL A 207 -16.65 10.06 18.18
CA VAL A 207 -15.96 8.93 18.80
C VAL A 207 -14.84 9.41 19.70
#